data_AF-A0ABD4T885-F1
#
_entry.id   AF-A0ABD4T885-F1
#
_cell.length_a   1.000
_cell.length_b   1.000
_cell.length_c   1.000
_cell.angle_alpha   90.00
_cell.angle_beta   90.00
_cell.angle_gamma   90.00
#
_symmetry.space_group_name_H-M   'P 1'
#
loop_
_entity.id
_entity.type
_entity.pdbx_description
1 polymer ?
#
loop_
_entity_poly.entity_id
_entity_poly.type
_entity_poly.pdbx_seq_one_letter_code
_entity_poly.pdbx_strand_id
1 'polypeptide(L)'
;MRPYYDRVSIFVDGNNMFYAQQKNGWFFDPKRILKYFTLEPDVKLVNAFWYTGLKDSQDQRGFRDALISLGYTVRTKVLKEYYDDNSGRYSQKANLDIEIVIDMFNTVEQYDRVILFSGDGDFERAIELLRSKSTHITVVSTEGMIARELRNATDQYIDLNDIREFIEKTEF
;
A
#
# COMPACT_ATOMS: atom_id res chain seq x y z
N MET A 1 2.92 -8.54 -32.88
CA MET A 1 2.38 -8.87 -31.54
C MET A 1 3.05 -7.95 -30.53
N ARG A 2 2.29 -7.20 -29.72
CA ARG A 2 2.89 -6.51 -28.58
C ARG A 2 3.36 -7.57 -27.57
N PRO A 3 4.49 -7.41 -26.88
CA PRO A 3 4.85 -8.32 -25.79
C PRO A 3 3.71 -8.31 -24.75
N TYR A 4 3.32 -9.49 -24.28
CA TYR A 4 2.38 -9.60 -23.17
C TYR A 4 3.16 -9.29 -21.89
N TYR A 5 3.27 -8.00 -21.57
CA TYR A 5 3.84 -7.58 -20.29
C TYR A 5 2.80 -7.83 -19.20
N ASP A 6 3.24 -8.37 -18.05
CA ASP A 6 2.44 -8.37 -16.83
C ASP A 6 2.44 -6.96 -16.24
N ARG A 7 1.28 -6.29 -16.30
CA ARG A 7 1.13 -4.90 -15.88
C ARG A 7 0.81 -4.86 -14.40
N VAL A 8 1.71 -4.32 -13.59
CA VAL A 8 1.55 -4.25 -12.13
C VAL A 8 1.17 -2.84 -11.68
N SER A 9 0.25 -2.74 -10.72
CA SER A 9 0.00 -1.51 -9.97
C SER A 9 0.16 -1.72 -8.47
N ILE A 10 0.79 -0.76 -7.80
CA ILE A 10 1.12 -0.83 -6.37
C ILE A 10 0.29 0.22 -5.62
N PHE A 11 -0.36 -0.19 -4.53
CA PHE A 11 -1.17 0.67 -3.68
C PHE A 11 -0.66 0.55 -2.23
N VAL A 12 -0.11 1.64 -1.71
CA VAL A 12 0.51 1.66 -0.37
C VAL A 12 -0.35 2.42 0.62
N ASP A 13 -1.00 1.71 1.52
CA ASP A 13 -1.60 2.29 2.72
C ASP A 13 -0.47 2.66 3.70
N GLY A 14 -0.02 3.91 3.62
CA GLY A 14 1.11 4.40 4.41
C GLY A 14 0.86 4.39 5.91
N ASN A 15 -0.40 4.51 6.35
CA ASN A 15 -0.73 4.47 7.77
C ASN A 15 -0.64 3.03 8.29
N ASN A 16 -1.25 2.07 7.60
CA ASN A 16 -1.16 0.66 7.97
C ASN A 16 0.30 0.15 7.92
N MET A 17 1.03 0.51 6.87
CA MET A 17 2.44 0.15 6.72
C MET A 17 3.35 0.84 7.74
N PHE A 18 3.03 2.04 8.22
CA PHE A 18 3.80 2.66 9.30
C PHE A 18 3.73 1.81 10.57
N TYR A 19 2.54 1.36 10.97
CA TYR A 19 2.40 0.49 12.14
C TYR A 19 3.03 -0.89 11.92
N ALA A 20 2.96 -1.45 10.71
CA ALA A 20 3.63 -2.70 10.37
C ALA A 20 5.16 -2.61 10.50
N GLN A 21 5.76 -1.56 9.95
CA GLN A 21 7.21 -1.28 10.08
C GLN A 21 7.62 -1.08 11.55
N GLN A 22 6.82 -0.36 12.33
CA GLN A 22 7.06 -0.18 13.77
C GLN A 22 7.04 -1.51 14.54
N LYS A 23 6.09 -2.40 14.23
CA LYS A 23 6.03 -3.74 14.82
C LYS A 23 7.26 -4.56 14.47
N ASN A 24 7.72 -4.50 13.22
CA ASN A 24 8.87 -5.28 12.77
C ASN A 24 10.22 -4.68 13.21
N GLY A 25 10.25 -3.40 13.60
CA GLY A 25 11.46 -2.70 14.02
C GLY A 25 12.38 -2.28 12.87
N TRP A 26 11.86 -2.23 11.64
CA TRP A 26 12.61 -1.78 10.46
C TRP A 26 11.69 -1.08 9.45
N PHE A 27 12.27 -0.21 8.63
CA PHE A 27 11.56 0.56 7.61
C PHE A 27 12.01 0.14 6.21
N PHE A 28 11.09 0.03 5.26
CA PHE A 28 11.41 -0.24 3.87
C PHE A 28 11.77 1.04 3.11
N ASP A 29 12.53 0.89 2.03
CA ASP A 29 12.82 1.93 1.05
C ASP A 29 11.77 1.87 -0.09
N PRO A 30 10.95 2.93 -0.29
CA PRO A 30 9.97 2.98 -1.37
C PRO A 30 10.57 2.70 -2.76
N LYS A 31 11.81 3.13 -3.02
CA LYS A 31 12.49 2.84 -4.29
C LYS A 31 12.72 1.34 -4.46
N ARG A 32 13.07 0.64 -3.38
CA ARG A 32 13.31 -0.81 -3.42
C ARG A 32 12.02 -1.59 -3.58
N ILE A 33 10.89 -1.09 -3.07
CA ILE A 33 9.56 -1.67 -3.37
C ILE A 33 9.30 -1.68 -4.86
N LEU A 34 9.43 -0.52 -5.53
CA LEU A 34 9.22 -0.44 -6.98
C LEU A 34 10.13 -1.43 -7.71
N LYS A 35 11.42 -1.46 -7.34
CA LYS A 35 12.39 -2.36 -7.95
C LYS A 35 12.02 -3.83 -7.75
N TYR A 36 11.68 -4.24 -6.53
CA TYR A 36 11.39 -5.63 -6.17
C TYR A 36 10.22 -6.20 -6.98
N PHE A 37 9.12 -5.45 -7.09
CA PHE A 37 7.93 -5.88 -7.82
C PHE A 37 8.04 -5.72 -9.35
N THR A 38 9.18 -5.26 -9.87
CA THR A 38 9.43 -5.09 -11.31
C THR A 38 10.77 -5.70 -11.74
N LEU A 39 11.30 -6.67 -10.99
CA LEU A 39 12.59 -7.31 -11.31
C LEU A 39 12.52 -8.15 -12.58
N GLU A 40 11.37 -8.76 -12.84
CA GLU A 40 11.14 -9.63 -14.00
C GLU A 40 11.08 -8.80 -15.29
N PRO A 41 11.80 -9.19 -16.38
CA PRO A 41 11.90 -8.40 -17.61
C PRO A 41 10.56 -8.14 -18.33
N ASP A 42 9.57 -9.00 -18.10
CA ASP A 42 8.23 -8.96 -18.64
C ASP A 42 7.21 -8.29 -17.70
N VAL A 43 7.63 -7.79 -16.53
CA VAL A 43 6.78 -6.99 -15.65
C VAL A 43 6.93 -5.50 -15.94
N LYS A 44 5.82 -4.81 -16.08
CA LYS A 44 5.77 -3.35 -16.28
C LYS A 44 4.97 -2.69 -15.17
N LEU A 45 5.62 -1.80 -14.42
CA LEU A 45 4.92 -0.89 -13.51
C LEU A 45 4.04 0.08 -14.30
N VAL A 46 2.75 0.10 -13.98
CA VAL A 46 1.78 1.02 -14.58
C VAL A 46 1.45 2.16 -13.63
N ASN A 47 1.12 1.84 -12.38
CA ASN A 47 0.83 2.83 -11.35
C ASN A 47 1.52 2.47 -10.03
N ALA A 48 1.91 3.49 -9.28
CA ALA A 48 2.32 3.35 -7.89
C ALA A 48 1.67 4.48 -7.09
N PHE A 49 0.78 4.13 -6.16
CA PHE A 49 0.08 5.08 -5.31
C PHE A 49 0.55 4.95 -3.87
N TRP A 50 0.66 6.08 -3.19
CA TRP A 50 0.97 6.14 -1.76
C TRP A 50 -0.05 7.02 -1.04
N TYR A 51 -0.69 6.46 -0.02
CA TYR A 51 -1.76 7.11 0.73
C TYR A 51 -1.26 7.43 2.14
N THR A 52 -1.33 8.69 2.57
CA THR A 52 -0.82 9.08 3.89
C THR A 52 -1.64 10.19 4.56
N GLY A 53 -1.90 10.01 5.85
CA GLY A 53 -2.48 11.06 6.69
C GLY A 53 -1.45 12.12 7.07
N LEU A 54 -1.88 13.38 7.19
CA LEU A 54 -1.02 14.50 7.57
C LEU A 54 -1.55 15.20 8.81
N LYS A 55 -0.68 15.57 9.75
CA LYS A 55 -1.02 16.51 10.83
C LYS A 55 -1.33 17.90 10.29
N ASP A 56 -0.49 18.38 9.38
CA ASP A 56 -0.62 19.66 8.69
C ASP A 56 0.01 19.62 7.30
N SER A 57 -0.06 20.72 6.54
CA SER A 57 0.55 20.79 5.20
C SER A 57 2.07 20.58 5.20
N GLN A 58 2.71 20.82 6.34
CA GLN A 58 4.15 20.78 6.51
C GLN A 58 4.66 19.39 6.93
N ASP A 59 3.77 18.53 7.43
CA ASP A 59 4.08 17.18 7.91
C ASP A 59 4.74 16.31 6.82
N GLN A 60 5.85 15.67 7.16
CA GLN A 60 6.59 14.77 6.26
C GLN A 60 6.85 15.28 4.82
N ARG A 61 6.99 16.61 4.61
CA ARG A 61 7.18 17.18 3.25
C ARG A 61 8.31 16.52 2.46
N GLY A 62 9.51 16.44 3.04
CA GLY A 62 10.67 15.86 2.36
C GLY A 62 10.48 14.39 1.97
N PHE A 63 9.75 13.61 2.78
CA PHE A 63 9.42 12.22 2.44
C PHE A 63 8.46 12.15 1.25
N ARG A 64 7.43 13.01 1.24
CA ARG A 64 6.47 13.08 0.12
C ARG A 64 7.13 13.54 -1.17
N ASP A 65 8.00 14.54 -1.11
CA ASP A 65 8.74 15.02 -2.27
C ASP A 65 9.66 13.92 -2.84
N ALA A 66 10.27 13.11 -1.97
CA ALA A 66 11.03 11.93 -2.37
C ALA A 66 10.15 10.89 -3.06
N LEU A 67 8.97 10.56 -2.51
CA LEU A 67 8.02 9.64 -3.15
C LEU A 67 7.60 10.12 -4.54
N ILE A 68 7.27 11.41 -4.68
CA ILE A 68 6.91 12.02 -5.98
C ILE A 68 8.07 11.90 -6.96
N SER A 69 9.30 12.18 -6.51
CA SER A 69 10.51 12.07 -7.34
C SER A 69 10.80 10.63 -7.78
N LEU A 70 10.37 9.63 -7.00
CA LEU A 70 10.44 8.21 -7.36
C LEU A 70 9.34 7.77 -8.34
N GLY A 71 8.34 8.62 -8.61
CA GLY A 71 7.23 8.32 -9.51
C GLY A 71 5.95 7.82 -8.83
N TYR A 72 5.86 7.91 -7.50
CA TYR A 72 4.59 7.64 -6.80
C TYR A 72 3.59 8.78 -7.00
N THR A 73 2.32 8.43 -7.19
CA THR A 73 1.21 9.34 -7.00
C THR A 73 0.85 9.39 -5.50
N VAL A 74 1.18 10.50 -4.84
CA VAL A 74 0.95 10.67 -3.40
C VAL A 74 -0.43 11.27 -3.15
N ARG A 75 -1.28 10.56 -2.41
CA ARG A 75 -2.59 10.99 -1.93
C ARG A 75 -2.51 11.33 -0.46
N THR A 76 -3.01 12.51 -0.07
CA THR A 76 -2.92 12.98 1.31
C THR A 76 -4.25 13.43 1.87
N LYS A 77 -4.46 13.21 3.16
CA LYS A 77 -5.65 13.68 3.89
C LYS A 77 -5.27 14.19 5.25
N VAL A 78 -5.80 15.35 5.64
CA VAL A 78 -5.54 15.91 6.98
C VAL A 78 -6.16 15.00 8.04
N LEU A 79 -5.41 14.70 9.08
CA LEU A 79 -5.84 13.92 10.24
C LEU A 79 -7.03 14.63 10.90
N LYS A 80 -8.11 13.90 11.13
CA LYS A 80 -9.24 14.38 11.92
C LYS A 80 -9.04 13.97 13.36
N GLU A 81 -9.25 14.92 14.27
CA GLU A 81 -9.31 14.64 15.70
C GLU A 81 -10.68 14.10 16.07
N TYR A 82 -10.68 12.96 16.74
CA TYR A 82 -11.85 12.32 17.31
C TYR A 82 -11.67 12.31 18.81
N TYR A 83 -12.60 12.95 19.51
CA TYR A 83 -12.69 12.85 20.96
C TYR A 83 -13.54 11.62 21.31
N ASP A 84 -12.99 10.73 22.12
CA ASP A 84 -13.73 9.60 22.66
C ASP A 84 -14.25 9.96 24.05
N ASP A 85 -15.57 10.19 24.15
CA ASP A 85 -16.26 10.53 25.38
C ASP A 85 -16.09 9.47 26.48
N ASN A 86 -15.90 8.20 26.12
CA ASN A 86 -15.77 7.11 27.09
C ASN A 86 -14.37 7.01 27.68
N SER A 87 -13.32 7.24 26.88
CA SER A 87 -11.92 7.18 27.36
C SER A 87 -11.34 8.54 27.74
N GLY A 88 -12.02 9.65 27.40
CA GLY A 88 -11.56 11.01 27.60
C GLY A 88 -10.32 11.36 26.78
N ARG A 89 -10.04 10.61 25.70
CA ARG A 89 -8.82 10.74 24.89
C ARG A 89 -9.14 11.26 23.50
N TYR A 90 -8.23 12.09 22.99
CA TYR A 90 -8.20 12.46 21.58
C TYR A 90 -7.45 11.38 20.78
N SER A 91 -8.02 10.97 19.66
CA SER A 91 -7.35 10.15 18.66
C SER A 91 -7.34 10.88 17.32
N GLN A 92 -6.23 10.83 16.60
CA GLN A 92 -6.12 11.39 15.27
C GLN A 92 -6.19 10.25 14.26
N LYS A 93 -7.18 10.27 13.36
CA LYS A 93 -7.32 9.28 12.29
C LYS A 93 -7.53 9.97 10.96
N ALA A 94 -6.79 9.54 9.95
CA ALA A 94 -7.14 9.72 8.54
C ALA A 94 -7.21 8.31 7.96
N ASN A 95 -8.42 7.89 7.63
CA ASN A 95 -8.67 6.70 6.83
C ASN A 95 -8.74 7.16 5.35
N LEU A 96 -7.93 6.51 4.52
CA LEU A 96 -7.80 6.75 3.07
C LEU A 96 -8.30 5.53 2.26
N ASP A 97 -8.99 4.59 2.89
CA ASP A 97 -9.38 3.30 2.30
C ASP A 97 -10.35 3.50 1.13
N ILE A 98 -11.27 4.46 1.26
CA ILE A 98 -12.18 4.84 0.18
C ILE A 98 -11.37 5.36 -1.02
N GLU A 99 -10.41 6.26 -0.79
CA GLU A 99 -9.56 6.80 -1.84
C GLU A 99 -8.72 5.70 -2.51
N ILE A 100 -8.18 4.75 -1.73
CA ILE A 100 -7.46 3.57 -2.23
C ILE A 100 -8.36 2.75 -3.15
N VAL A 101 -9.56 2.39 -2.68
CA VAL A 101 -10.52 1.58 -3.44
C VAL A 101 -10.93 2.29 -4.73
N ILE A 102 -11.21 3.59 -4.68
CA ILE A 102 -11.56 4.38 -5.87
C ILE A 102 -10.43 4.36 -6.90
N ASP A 103 -9.18 4.63 -6.49
CA ASP A 103 -8.04 4.67 -7.40
C ASP A 103 -7.73 3.27 -7.98
N MET A 104 -7.92 2.18 -7.20
CA MET A 104 -7.86 0.80 -7.72
C MET A 104 -8.87 0.60 -8.87
N PHE A 105 -10.15 0.86 -8.63
CA PHE A 105 -11.17 0.63 -9.66
C PHE A 105 -11.08 1.59 -10.85
N ASN A 106 -10.64 2.83 -10.65
CA ASN A 106 -10.44 3.78 -11.75
C ASN A 106 -9.29 3.36 -12.68
N THR A 107 -8.33 2.58 -12.18
CA THR A 107 -7.17 2.15 -12.96
C THR A 107 -7.19 0.66 -13.31
N VAL A 108 -8.27 -0.06 -12.99
CA VAL A 108 -8.35 -1.53 -13.11
C VAL A 108 -8.09 -2.07 -14.52
N GLU A 109 -8.51 -1.35 -15.57
CA GLU A 109 -8.27 -1.77 -16.96
C GLU A 109 -6.79 -1.59 -17.40
N GLN A 110 -5.99 -0.91 -16.58
CA GLN A 110 -4.61 -0.57 -16.90
C GLN A 110 -3.61 -1.62 -16.40
N TYR A 111 -4.00 -2.48 -15.46
CA TYR A 111 -3.13 -3.47 -14.84
C TYR A 111 -3.74 -4.88 -14.88
N ASP A 112 -2.88 -5.88 -14.75
CA ASP A 112 -3.24 -7.30 -14.63
C ASP A 112 -3.04 -7.79 -13.19
N ARG A 113 -2.11 -7.16 -12.45
CA ARG A 113 -1.77 -7.48 -11.05
C ARG A 113 -1.82 -6.26 -10.16
N VAL A 114 -2.33 -6.45 -8.94
CA VAL A 114 -2.31 -5.47 -7.85
C VAL A 114 -1.41 -5.95 -6.73
N ILE A 115 -0.55 -5.06 -6.25
CA ILE A 115 0.17 -5.21 -4.99
C ILE A 115 -0.43 -4.22 -3.98
N LEU A 116 -1.20 -4.74 -3.02
CA LEU A 116 -1.76 -3.95 -1.93
C LEU A 116 -0.86 -4.10 -0.70
N PHE A 117 -0.24 -3.01 -0.28
CA PHE A 117 0.46 -2.91 0.99
C PHE A 117 -0.54 -2.43 2.06
N SER A 118 -1.28 -3.38 2.64
CA SER A 118 -2.16 -3.17 3.80
C SER A 118 -2.51 -4.51 4.45
N GLY A 119 -2.77 -4.51 5.75
CA GLY A 119 -3.37 -5.63 6.47
C GLY A 119 -4.87 -5.45 6.79
N ASP A 120 -5.49 -4.37 6.34
CA ASP A 120 -6.85 -3.99 6.76
C ASP A 120 -7.95 -4.87 6.13
N GLY A 121 -8.84 -5.41 6.97
CA GLY A 121 -9.96 -6.26 6.55
C GLY A 121 -11.00 -5.52 5.71
N ASP A 122 -11.08 -4.19 5.83
CA ASP A 122 -12.03 -3.36 5.06
C ASP A 122 -11.80 -3.44 3.54
N PHE A 123 -10.61 -3.89 3.10
CA PHE A 123 -10.32 -4.12 1.68
C PHE A 123 -10.85 -5.46 1.13
N GLU A 124 -11.35 -6.39 1.96
CA GLU A 124 -11.81 -7.73 1.55
C GLU A 124 -12.76 -7.67 0.34
N ARG A 125 -13.83 -6.87 0.44
CA ARG A 125 -14.83 -6.75 -0.63
C ARG A 125 -14.25 -6.13 -1.90
N ALA A 126 -13.32 -5.17 -1.76
CA ALA A 126 -12.68 -4.53 -2.90
C ALA A 126 -11.80 -5.54 -3.67
N ILE A 127 -11.02 -6.35 -2.95
CA ILE A 127 -10.16 -7.34 -3.61
C ILE A 127 -10.97 -8.46 -4.26
N GLU A 128 -12.07 -8.93 -3.64
CA GLU A 128 -12.97 -9.91 -4.27
C GLU A 128 -13.55 -9.40 -5.59
N LEU A 129 -13.96 -8.13 -5.63
CA LEU A 129 -14.46 -7.48 -6.84
C LEU A 129 -13.37 -7.30 -7.91
N LEU A 130 -12.14 -6.95 -7.53
CA LEU A 130 -11.03 -6.88 -8.49
C LEU A 130 -10.69 -8.25 -9.07
N ARG A 131 -10.73 -9.33 -8.27
CA ARG A 131 -10.54 -10.71 -8.74
C ARG A 131 -11.61 -11.10 -9.76
N SER A 132 -12.86 -10.68 -9.55
CA SER A 132 -13.93 -10.90 -10.54
C SER A 132 -13.68 -10.21 -11.89
N LYS A 133 -12.77 -9.23 -11.93
CA LYS A 133 -12.29 -8.53 -13.13
C LYS A 133 -10.98 -9.12 -13.68
N SER A 134 -10.63 -10.34 -13.29
CA SER A 134 -9.41 -11.04 -13.73
C SER A 134 -8.11 -10.37 -13.29
N THR A 135 -8.14 -9.53 -12.25
CA THR A 135 -6.93 -9.00 -11.61
C THR A 135 -6.37 -10.01 -10.61
N HIS A 136 -5.06 -10.28 -10.68
CA HIS A 136 -4.35 -11.07 -9.67
C HIS A 136 -3.99 -10.20 -8.46
N ILE A 137 -4.33 -10.65 -7.25
CA ILE A 137 -4.15 -9.87 -6.03
C ILE A 137 -3.02 -10.42 -5.17
N THR A 138 -2.02 -9.58 -4.93
CA THR A 138 -0.98 -9.81 -3.93
C THR A 138 -1.17 -8.81 -2.79
N VAL A 139 -1.30 -9.31 -1.57
CA VAL A 139 -1.31 -8.49 -0.35
C VAL A 139 0.04 -8.62 0.35
N VAL A 140 0.64 -7.48 0.67
CA VAL A 140 1.87 -7.37 1.46
C VAL A 140 1.52 -6.75 2.81
N SER A 141 1.81 -7.47 3.90
CA SER A 141 1.58 -7.00 5.26
C SER A 141 2.55 -7.67 6.22
N THR A 142 2.24 -7.72 7.51
CA THR A 142 3.03 -8.41 8.53
C THR A 142 2.17 -9.44 9.24
N GLU A 143 2.74 -10.60 9.57
CA GLU A 143 2.05 -11.65 10.27
C GLU A 143 1.47 -11.15 11.60
N GLY A 144 0.21 -11.50 11.86
CA GLY A 144 -0.56 -10.96 12.99
C GLY A 144 -0.95 -9.49 12.86
N MET A 145 -0.78 -8.86 11.68
CA MET A 145 -1.35 -7.55 11.33
C MET A 145 -2.26 -7.58 10.10
N ILE A 146 -2.37 -8.72 9.43
CA ILE A 146 -3.35 -8.95 8.36
C ILE A 146 -4.64 -9.55 8.91
N ALA A 147 -5.78 -8.98 8.52
CA ALA A 147 -7.10 -9.52 8.81
C ALA A 147 -7.31 -10.90 8.14
N ARG A 148 -7.98 -11.83 8.82
CA ARG A 148 -8.10 -13.22 8.37
C ARG A 148 -8.89 -13.31 7.06
N GLU A 149 -9.95 -12.52 6.95
CA GLU A 149 -10.81 -12.38 5.79
C GLU A 149 -10.07 -11.85 4.58
N LEU A 150 -9.23 -10.81 4.74
CA LEU A 150 -8.38 -10.30 3.67
C LEU A 150 -7.39 -11.37 3.20
N ARG A 151 -6.76 -12.08 4.16
CA ARG A 151 -5.83 -13.18 3.85
C ARG A 151 -6.51 -14.35 3.13
N ASN A 152 -7.78 -14.60 3.43
CA ASN A 152 -8.57 -15.64 2.76
C ASN A 152 -8.97 -15.23 1.33
N ALA A 153 -9.23 -13.94 1.10
CA ALA A 153 -9.71 -13.43 -0.18
C ALA A 153 -8.59 -13.11 -1.20
N THR A 154 -7.34 -12.89 -0.75
CA THR A 154 -6.18 -12.60 -1.63
C THR A 154 -5.66 -13.85 -2.35
N ASP A 155 -5.12 -13.68 -3.57
CA ASP A 155 -4.52 -14.81 -4.31
C ASP A 155 -3.11 -15.14 -3.78
N GLN A 156 -2.35 -14.12 -3.40
CA GLN A 156 -1.04 -14.25 -2.78
C GLN A 156 -0.92 -13.35 -1.54
N TYR A 157 -0.25 -13.86 -0.51
CA TYR A 157 0.17 -13.10 0.66
C TYR A 157 1.69 -13.12 0.73
N ILE A 158 2.29 -11.97 1.02
CA ILE A 158 3.73 -11.82 1.29
C ILE A 158 3.89 -11.16 2.65
N ASP A 159 4.65 -11.80 3.55
CA ASP A 159 5.08 -11.12 4.77
C ASP A 159 6.20 -10.13 4.45
N LEU A 160 6.13 -8.93 5.00
CA LEU A 160 7.19 -7.93 4.89
C LEU A 160 8.54 -8.50 5.32
N ASN A 161 8.57 -9.35 6.35
CA ASN A 161 9.81 -9.94 6.85
C ASN A 161 10.42 -10.95 5.87
N ASP A 162 9.61 -11.61 5.05
CA ASP A 162 10.10 -12.56 4.03
C ASP A 162 10.89 -11.85 2.91
N ILE A 163 10.62 -10.56 2.69
CA ILE A 163 11.26 -9.77 1.63
C ILE A 163 12.19 -8.68 2.16
N ARG A 164 12.42 -8.64 3.48
CA ARG A 164 13.19 -7.60 4.19
C ARG A 164 14.54 -7.34 3.52
N GLU A 165 15.30 -8.38 3.23
CA GLU A 165 16.66 -8.25 2.65
C GLU A 165 16.68 -7.47 1.32
N PHE A 166 15.57 -7.48 0.58
CA PHE A 166 15.44 -6.80 -0.69
C PHE A 166 14.91 -5.38 -0.57
N ILE A 167 14.09 -5.09 0.44
CA ILE A 167 13.34 -3.83 0.53
C ILE A 167 13.69 -2.95 1.73
N GLU A 168 14.42 -3.44 2.72
CA GLU A 168 14.81 -2.65 3.90
C GLU A 168 15.62 -1.42 3.48
N LYS A 169 15.35 -0.29 4.15
CA LYS A 169 16.12 0.93 4.03
C LYS A 169 17.46 0.71 4.74
N THR A 170 18.52 0.50 3.96
CA THR A 170 19.88 0.48 4.48
C THR A 170 20.41 1.92 4.56
N GLU A 171 20.99 2.30 5.68
CA GLU A 171 21.81 3.51 5.72
C GLU A 171 23.02 3.29 4.80
N PHE A 172 23.26 4.23 3.89
CA PHE A 172 24.54 4.40 3.20
C PHE A 172 25.18 5.67 3.74
#